data_AF-A0A2V7I5N6-F1
#
_entry.id   AF-A0A2V7I5N6-F1
#
_cell.length_a   1.000
_cell.length_b   1.000
_cell.length_c   1.000
_cell.angle_alpha   90.00
_cell.angle_beta   90.00
_cell.angle_gamma   90.00
#
_symmetry.space_group_name_H-M   'P 1'
#
loop_
_entity.id
_entity.type
_entity.pdbx_description
1 polymer ?
#
loop_
_entity_poly.entity_id
_entity_poly.type
_entity_poly.pdbx_seq_one_letter_code
_entity_poly.pdbx_strand_id
1 'polypeptide(L)'
;MDERRRDFVRICSVAMAAAASTPALAWATRIRVLGDGGEQERLVAVGQSSHDFQRFVGAVRLGRAKRHGVLTVLWLHAAEGAPPLEVATLDEARAQGTLVITERAQASVPELIVENRGKVHALLLAGEILVGGKQNRVLKEDVLLPPASGARNLGVYCVEQGRWNAGRKDFESKSTLAAPALRQQLMQKADQSRVWDEVSKSARAAQAQSPTGSYQEIYEKPEVKEHLKGVERGISAAPPTGALGA
;
A
#
# COMPACT_ATOMS: atom_id res chain seq x y z
N MET A 1 -0.69 28.25 7.29
CA MET A 1 -1.90 27.41 7.50
C MET A 1 -1.83 26.28 6.46
N ASP A 2 -0.95 25.29 6.68
CA ASP A 2 -0.82 24.12 5.80
C ASP A 2 -0.99 22.88 6.70
N GLU A 3 -2.23 22.45 6.88
CA GLU A 3 -2.57 21.20 7.56
C GLU A 3 -2.57 20.05 6.55
N ARG A 4 -1.41 19.74 5.97
CA ARG A 4 -1.18 18.43 5.37
C ARG A 4 -0.65 17.48 6.44
N ARG A 5 -1.48 17.21 7.44
CA ARG A 5 -1.28 16.04 8.32
C ARG A 5 -1.48 14.81 7.44
N ARG A 6 -0.37 14.19 7.07
CA ARG A 6 -0.33 12.91 6.37
C ARG A 6 -1.00 11.87 7.28
N ASP A 7 -2.27 11.58 7.03
CA ASP A 7 -3.05 10.59 7.79
C ASP A 7 -2.64 9.16 7.40
N PHE A 8 -1.37 8.84 7.65
CA PHE A 8 -0.78 7.50 7.46
C PHE A 8 -1.36 6.47 8.45
N VAL A 9 -2.06 6.91 9.50
CA VAL A 9 -2.54 6.05 10.60
C VAL A 9 -3.66 5.10 10.17
N ARG A 10 -4.34 5.33 9.04
CA ARG A 10 -5.35 4.40 8.50
C ARG A 10 -4.76 3.10 7.93
N ILE A 11 -3.43 3.00 7.84
CA ILE A 11 -2.74 1.92 7.12
C ILE A 11 -2.41 0.70 8.01
N CYS A 12 -2.47 0.82 9.34
CA CYS A 12 -1.94 -0.19 10.26
C CYS A 12 -2.96 -1.14 10.92
N SER A 13 -4.27 -0.99 10.68
CA SER A 13 -5.31 -1.57 11.55
C SER A 13 -5.87 -2.95 11.15
N VAL A 14 -5.20 -3.79 10.35
CA VAL A 14 -5.68 -5.18 10.12
C VAL A 14 -4.67 -6.21 10.64
N ALA A 15 -4.75 -6.59 11.91
CA ALA A 15 -3.96 -7.73 12.41
C ALA A 15 -4.61 -8.39 13.61
N MET A 16 -5.87 -8.83 13.50
CA MET A 16 -6.47 -9.67 14.56
C MET A 16 -7.39 -10.77 14.04
N ALA A 17 -6.97 -11.44 12.96
CA ALA A 17 -7.37 -12.82 12.73
C ALA A 17 -6.22 -13.57 12.03
N ALA A 18 -5.46 -14.34 12.83
CA ALA A 18 -4.39 -15.25 12.43
C ALA A 18 -3.05 -14.64 11.98
N ALA A 19 -2.13 -14.45 12.93
CA ALA A 19 -0.70 -14.72 12.72
C ALA A 19 0.06 -14.72 14.07
N ALA A 20 0.00 -15.83 14.80
CA ALA A 20 1.14 -16.22 15.61
C ALA A 20 2.19 -16.82 14.66
N SER A 21 2.89 -15.96 13.93
CA SER A 21 4.06 -16.35 13.16
C SER A 21 5.18 -15.40 13.53
N THR A 22 6.27 -15.98 14.02
CA THR A 22 7.57 -15.36 14.25
C THR A 22 7.88 -14.28 13.21
N PRO A 23 8.52 -13.16 13.58
CA PRO A 23 8.92 -12.16 12.60
C PRO A 23 9.98 -12.80 11.70
N ALA A 24 9.57 -13.31 10.55
CA ALA A 24 10.48 -13.46 9.45
C ALA A 24 10.93 -12.03 9.13
N LEU A 25 12.20 -11.73 9.35
CA LEU A 25 12.88 -10.53 8.87
C LEU A 25 12.83 -10.54 7.33
N ALA A 26 11.66 -10.22 6.77
CA ALA A 26 11.50 -9.94 5.37
C ALA A 26 11.98 -8.50 5.16
N TRP A 27 13.29 -8.35 4.94
CA TRP A 27 13.86 -7.06 4.58
C TRP A 27 13.19 -6.54 3.30
N ALA A 28 12.52 -5.39 3.40
CA ALA A 28 12.02 -4.61 2.27
C ALA A 28 13.22 -4.12 1.44
N THR A 29 13.75 -4.99 0.59
CA THR A 29 14.92 -4.74 -0.26
C THR A 29 14.54 -4.31 -1.68
N ARG A 30 13.27 -3.96 -1.92
CA ARG A 30 12.72 -3.90 -3.28
C ARG A 30 11.74 -2.76 -3.48
N ILE A 31 12.26 -1.53 -3.48
CA ILE A 31 11.58 -0.40 -4.10
C ILE A 31 11.98 -0.40 -5.58
N ARG A 32 10.99 -0.46 -6.48
CA ARG A 32 11.22 -0.33 -7.92
C ARG A 32 11.02 1.13 -8.33
N VAL A 33 12.03 1.72 -8.96
CA VAL A 33 11.90 3.03 -9.61
C VAL A 33 11.59 2.80 -11.09
N LEU A 34 10.40 3.18 -11.54
CA LEU A 34 10.00 3.00 -12.93
C LEU A 34 10.50 4.19 -13.78
N GLY A 35 11.73 4.08 -14.31
CA GLY A 35 12.38 5.11 -15.12
C GLY A 35 12.08 5.05 -16.64
N ASP A 36 12.82 5.84 -17.42
CA ASP A 36 12.63 6.09 -18.87
C ASP A 36 13.28 5.07 -19.82
N GLY A 37 13.78 3.93 -19.30
CA GLY A 37 14.38 2.87 -20.11
C GLY A 37 13.61 1.56 -19.95
N GLY A 38 13.28 0.92 -21.07
CA GLY A 38 12.48 -0.31 -21.13
C GLY A 38 12.99 -1.46 -20.26
N GLU A 39 12.06 -2.34 -19.88
CA GLU A 39 12.05 -3.65 -19.16
C GLU A 39 13.22 -4.12 -18.26
N GLN A 40 14.36 -3.45 -18.18
CA GLN A 40 15.46 -3.80 -17.29
C GLN A 40 15.19 -3.25 -15.90
N GLU A 41 15.00 -4.18 -14.95
CA GLU A 41 15.08 -3.96 -13.51
C GLU A 41 16.41 -3.25 -13.18
N ARG A 42 16.42 -1.92 -13.20
CA ARG A 42 17.49 -1.15 -12.56
C ARG A 42 17.24 -1.23 -11.05
N LEU A 43 17.82 -2.24 -10.42
CA LEU A 43 18.05 -2.22 -8.98
C LEU A 43 18.79 -0.92 -8.68
N VAL A 44 18.18 -0.05 -7.88
CA VAL A 44 18.87 1.12 -7.30
C VAL A 44 20.14 0.59 -6.66
N ALA A 45 21.29 1.14 -7.03
CA ALA A 45 22.62 0.67 -6.64
C ALA A 45 22.64 0.21 -5.17
N VAL A 46 22.75 -1.10 -4.96
CA VAL A 46 22.81 -1.67 -3.61
C VAL A 46 24.13 -1.21 -2.97
N GLY A 47 24.04 -0.49 -1.86
CA GLY A 47 25.21 -0.04 -1.09
C GLY A 47 25.61 1.43 -1.24
N GLN A 48 24.89 2.24 -2.04
CA GLN A 48 25.06 3.70 -2.03
C GLN A 48 23.94 4.37 -1.24
N SER A 49 24.28 4.97 -0.09
CA SER A 49 23.35 5.80 0.69
C SER A 49 23.79 7.26 0.63
N SER A 50 22.88 8.16 0.28
CA SER A 50 23.13 9.60 0.32
C SER A 50 23.46 10.05 1.74
N HIS A 51 24.41 10.99 1.88
CA HIS A 51 24.75 11.62 3.15
C HIS A 51 23.52 12.29 3.80
N ASP A 52 22.63 12.88 3.01
CA ASP A 52 21.39 13.48 3.51
C ASP A 52 20.42 12.43 4.06
N PHE A 53 20.32 11.28 3.39
CA PHE A 53 19.53 10.17 3.87
C PHE A 53 20.08 9.60 5.19
N GLN A 54 21.41 9.41 5.27
CA GLN A 54 22.06 8.96 6.49
C GLN A 54 21.87 9.95 7.65
N ARG A 55 22.02 11.26 7.39
CA ARG A 55 21.77 12.31 8.38
C ARG A 55 20.32 12.28 8.86
N PHE A 56 19.36 12.19 7.94
CA PHE A 56 17.95 12.11 8.27
C PHE A 56 17.64 10.89 9.15
N VAL A 57 18.02 9.69 8.71
CA VAL A 57 17.80 8.45 9.48
C VAL A 57 18.49 8.52 10.85
N GLY A 58 19.70 9.08 10.93
CA GLY A 58 20.42 9.30 12.18
C GLY A 58 19.75 10.31 13.12
N ALA A 59 18.90 11.20 12.59
CA ALA A 59 18.10 12.14 13.36
C ALA A 59 16.72 11.59 13.75
N VAL A 60 16.26 10.47 13.16
CA VAL A 60 14.99 9.82 13.53
C VAL A 60 15.08 9.27 14.95
N ARG A 61 14.07 9.55 15.75
CA ARG A 61 13.87 9.08 17.12
C ARG A 61 12.53 8.38 17.22
N LEU A 62 12.51 7.26 17.92
CA LEU A 62 11.28 6.55 18.24
C LEU A 62 10.61 7.22 19.44
N GLY A 63 9.32 7.53 19.29
CA GLY A 63 8.45 7.97 20.35
C GLY A 63 8.01 6.80 21.25
N ARG A 64 7.06 7.07 22.15
CA ARG A 64 6.52 6.04 23.04
C ARG A 64 5.76 4.98 22.24
N ALA A 65 6.08 3.72 22.51
CA ALA A 65 5.33 2.60 21.96
C ALA A 65 3.90 2.59 22.49
N LYS A 66 2.93 2.43 21.60
CA LYS A 66 1.55 2.18 21.96
C LYS A 66 1.14 0.78 21.51
N ARG A 67 0.47 0.03 22.38
CA ARG A 67 0.10 -1.36 22.14
C ARG A 67 -1.41 -1.56 22.18
N HIS A 68 -1.92 -2.40 21.30
CA HIS A 68 -3.27 -2.92 21.33
C HIS A 68 -3.26 -4.36 20.81
N GLY A 69 -3.49 -5.33 21.70
CA GLY A 69 -3.31 -6.76 21.37
C GLY A 69 -1.87 -7.05 20.93
N VAL A 70 -1.73 -7.63 19.74
CA VAL A 70 -0.42 -7.94 19.12
C VAL A 70 0.17 -6.77 18.33
N LEU A 71 -0.57 -5.68 18.14
CA LEU A 71 -0.12 -4.52 17.38
C LEU A 71 0.64 -3.54 18.28
N THR A 72 1.87 -3.20 17.90
CA THR A 72 2.68 -2.15 18.53
C THR A 72 2.95 -1.05 17.51
N VAL A 73 2.62 0.18 17.86
CA VAL A 73 2.82 1.39 17.05
C VAL A 73 3.92 2.23 17.69
N LEU A 74 4.91 2.64 16.90
CA LEU A 74 6.06 3.43 17.32
C LEU A 74 6.10 4.72 16.49
N TRP A 75 5.83 5.85 17.11
CA TRP A 75 5.83 7.13 16.39
C TRP A 75 7.25 7.55 16.01
N LEU A 76 7.45 8.02 14.78
CA LEU A 76 8.72 8.52 14.30
C LEU A 76 8.78 10.04 14.49
N HIS A 77 9.84 10.53 15.11
CA HIS A 77 10.13 11.96 15.30
C HIS A 77 11.48 12.28 14.68
N ALA A 78 11.68 13.48 14.15
CA ALA A 78 13.00 13.95 13.74
C ALA A 78 13.13 15.46 14.01
N ALA A 79 14.32 15.89 14.44
CA ALA A 79 14.66 17.31 14.61
C ALA A 79 14.98 17.92 13.23
N GLU A 80 13.93 18.29 12.50
CA GLU A 80 13.93 18.97 11.19
C GLU A 80 14.58 18.27 9.97
N GLY A 81 13.98 18.56 8.80
CA GLY A 81 14.52 18.33 7.46
C GLY A 81 14.43 16.90 6.91
N ALA A 82 13.21 16.41 6.60
CA ALA A 82 13.11 15.30 5.66
C ALA A 82 13.78 15.70 4.32
N PRO A 83 14.52 14.79 3.66
CA PRO A 83 15.24 15.10 2.43
C PRO A 83 14.30 15.70 1.35
N PRO A 84 14.85 16.46 0.37
CA PRO A 84 14.10 17.28 -0.58
C PRO A 84 13.29 16.48 -1.62
N LEU A 85 13.17 15.16 -1.47
CA LEU A 85 12.37 14.37 -2.40
C LEU A 85 10.89 14.60 -2.10
N GLU A 86 10.28 15.49 -2.87
CA GLU A 86 8.84 15.66 -2.87
C GLU A 86 8.17 14.41 -3.46
N VAL A 87 7.32 13.80 -2.64
CA VAL A 87 6.58 12.58 -2.96
C VAL A 87 5.13 12.79 -2.57
N ALA A 88 4.22 12.46 -3.50
CA ALA A 88 2.81 12.26 -3.24
C ALA A 88 2.53 10.75 -3.05
N THR A 89 1.68 10.40 -2.10
CA THR A 89 1.12 9.05 -2.01
C THR A 89 0.20 8.75 -3.19
N LEU A 90 -0.11 7.48 -3.41
CA LEU A 90 -1.09 7.04 -4.42
C LEU A 90 -2.41 7.82 -4.30
N ASP A 91 -2.96 7.92 -3.08
CA ASP A 91 -4.23 8.61 -2.81
C ASP A 91 -4.14 10.12 -3.08
N GLU A 92 -3.07 10.79 -2.63
CA GLU A 92 -2.85 12.22 -2.87
C GLU A 92 -2.72 12.53 -4.36
N ALA A 93 -1.89 11.75 -5.08
CA ALA A 93 -1.65 11.95 -6.50
C ALA A 93 -2.93 11.74 -7.32
N ARG A 94 -3.76 10.78 -6.93
CA ARG A 94 -5.09 10.54 -7.55
C ARG A 94 -6.10 11.62 -7.20
N ALA A 95 -6.17 12.06 -5.95
CA ALA A 95 -7.07 13.14 -5.52
C ALA A 95 -6.75 14.45 -6.26
N GLN A 96 -5.48 14.68 -6.59
CA GLN A 96 -5.02 15.79 -7.43
C GLN A 96 -5.26 15.58 -8.93
N GLY A 97 -5.74 14.40 -9.36
CA GLY A 97 -5.92 14.06 -10.77
C GLY A 97 -4.62 13.87 -11.55
N THR A 98 -3.49 13.71 -10.85
CA THR A 98 -2.15 13.59 -11.46
C THR A 98 -1.72 12.15 -11.71
N LEU A 99 -2.32 11.18 -11.02
CA LEU A 99 -2.04 9.75 -11.22
C LEU A 99 -3.19 9.06 -11.94
N VAL A 100 -2.90 8.47 -13.10
CA VAL A 100 -3.85 7.71 -13.91
C VAL A 100 -3.49 6.23 -13.85
N ILE A 101 -4.47 5.38 -13.54
CA ILE A 101 -4.33 3.92 -13.54
C ILE A 101 -5.46 3.32 -14.36
N THR A 102 -5.12 2.50 -15.36
CA THR A 102 -6.08 1.89 -16.30
C THR A 102 -5.74 0.45 -16.65
N GLU A 103 -6.74 -0.28 -17.13
CA GLU A 103 -6.54 -1.61 -17.75
C GLU A 103 -5.71 -1.50 -19.04
N ARG A 104 -4.87 -2.52 -19.31
CA ARG A 104 -4.20 -2.67 -20.61
C ARG A 104 -5.23 -2.84 -21.74
N ALA A 105 -4.88 -2.41 -22.95
CA ALA A 105 -5.75 -2.53 -24.14
C ALA A 105 -6.23 -3.98 -24.36
N GLN A 106 -5.31 -4.93 -24.26
CA GLN A 106 -5.61 -6.36 -24.11
C GLN A 106 -5.48 -6.69 -22.62
N ALA A 107 -6.57 -6.49 -21.88
CA ALA A 107 -6.58 -6.69 -20.44
C ALA A 107 -6.10 -8.11 -20.12
N SER A 108 -4.93 -8.18 -19.52
CA SER A 108 -4.24 -9.40 -19.15
C SER A 108 -3.75 -9.23 -17.71
N VAL A 109 -4.05 -10.21 -16.89
CA VAL A 109 -3.34 -10.38 -15.62
C VAL A 109 -1.90 -10.75 -15.99
N PRO A 110 -0.85 -10.18 -15.36
CA PRO A 110 -0.83 -9.50 -14.05
C PRO A 110 -0.51 -7.99 -14.08
N GLU A 111 -0.95 -7.24 -15.11
CA GLU A 111 -0.50 -5.85 -15.28
C GLU A 111 -1.62 -4.83 -15.51
N LEU A 112 -1.45 -3.64 -14.94
CA LEU A 112 -2.16 -2.42 -15.29
C LEU A 112 -1.23 -1.43 -16.00
N ILE A 113 -1.77 -0.35 -16.55
CA ILE A 113 -1.02 0.82 -16.97
C ILE A 113 -1.14 1.90 -15.89
N VAL A 114 0.00 2.50 -15.52
CA VAL A 114 0.07 3.66 -14.64
C VAL A 114 0.82 4.80 -15.30
N GLU A 115 0.39 6.03 -15.03
CA GLU A 115 1.04 7.25 -15.51
C GLU A 115 0.96 8.33 -14.43
N ASN A 116 2.12 8.88 -14.04
CA ASN A 116 2.21 10.07 -13.22
C ASN A 116 2.37 11.30 -14.13
N ARG A 117 1.31 12.10 -14.21
CA ARG A 117 1.25 13.40 -14.93
C ARG A 117 1.58 14.58 -14.02
N GLY A 118 1.91 14.31 -12.76
CA GLY A 118 2.27 15.31 -11.76
C GLY A 118 3.69 15.82 -11.91
N LYS A 119 4.02 16.82 -11.08
CA LYS A 119 5.34 17.47 -11.02
C LYS A 119 6.26 16.88 -9.95
N VAL A 120 5.73 15.99 -9.11
CA VAL A 120 6.44 15.32 -8.00
C VAL A 120 6.37 13.80 -8.18
N HIS A 121 7.18 13.05 -7.46
CA HIS A 121 7.14 11.59 -7.53
C HIS A 121 5.83 11.08 -6.92
N ALA A 122 5.30 9.98 -7.45
CA ALA A 122 4.20 9.25 -6.81
C ALA A 122 4.76 7.97 -6.19
N LEU A 123 4.53 7.77 -4.89
CA LEU A 123 4.85 6.53 -4.18
C LEU A 123 3.60 5.67 -4.08
N LEU A 124 3.69 4.48 -4.66
CA LEU A 124 2.69 3.45 -4.63
C LEU A 124 3.27 2.27 -3.84
N LEU A 125 2.52 1.74 -2.87
CA LEU A 125 3.00 0.74 -1.93
C LEU A 125 2.40 -0.64 -2.23
N ALA A 126 3.21 -1.68 -2.04
CA ALA A 126 2.78 -3.07 -2.10
C ALA A 126 1.67 -3.33 -1.08
N GLY A 127 0.55 -3.86 -1.57
CA GLY A 127 -0.64 -4.09 -0.78
C GLY A 127 -1.73 -3.04 -0.95
N GLU A 128 -1.51 -1.92 -1.64
CA GLU A 128 -2.58 -0.96 -1.89
C GLU A 128 -3.66 -1.57 -2.80
N ILE A 129 -4.92 -1.40 -2.40
CA ILE A 129 -6.08 -1.93 -3.14
C ILE A 129 -6.58 -0.89 -4.14
N LEU A 130 -6.69 -1.33 -5.39
CA LEU A 130 -7.29 -0.60 -6.50
C LEU A 130 -8.66 -1.19 -6.81
N VAL A 131 -9.71 -0.39 -6.63
CA VAL A 131 -11.10 -0.79 -6.82
C VAL A 131 -11.59 -0.33 -8.19
N GLY A 132 -12.06 -1.24 -9.03
CA GLY A 132 -12.53 -0.89 -10.37
C GLY A 132 -12.09 -1.86 -11.44
N GLY A 133 -11.86 -1.34 -12.64
CA GLY A 133 -11.48 -2.10 -13.82
C GLY A 133 -12.39 -3.32 -14.06
N LYS A 134 -11.79 -4.37 -14.63
CA LYS A 134 -12.46 -5.66 -14.80
C LYS A 134 -12.61 -6.40 -13.48
N GLN A 135 -11.62 -6.26 -12.60
CA GLN A 135 -11.48 -6.85 -11.27
C GLN A 135 -10.73 -5.89 -10.35
N ASN A 136 -11.05 -5.93 -9.05
CA ASN A 136 -10.24 -5.22 -8.05
C ASN A 136 -8.83 -5.81 -8.00
N ARG A 137 -7.83 -4.93 -7.86
CA ARG A 137 -6.41 -5.28 -7.88
C ARG A 137 -5.73 -4.92 -6.57
N VAL A 138 -4.62 -5.60 -6.28
CA VAL A 138 -3.69 -5.22 -5.22
C VAL A 138 -2.31 -5.02 -5.83
N LEU A 139 -1.62 -3.95 -5.43
CA LEU A 139 -0.26 -3.68 -5.88
C LEU A 139 0.71 -4.74 -5.39
N LYS A 140 1.51 -5.28 -6.32
CA LYS A 140 2.45 -6.36 -6.05
C LYS A 140 3.74 -5.89 -5.38
N GLU A 141 4.18 -4.67 -5.68
CA GLU A 141 5.50 -4.15 -5.31
C GLU A 141 5.43 -2.66 -4.98
N ASP A 142 6.40 -2.18 -4.20
CA ASP A 142 6.57 -0.74 -3.94
C ASP A 142 7.15 -0.09 -5.20
N VAL A 143 6.48 0.96 -5.69
CA VAL A 143 6.84 1.69 -6.90
C VAL A 143 7.00 3.17 -6.58
N LEU A 144 8.15 3.72 -6.93
CA LEU A 144 8.35 5.16 -7.02
C LEU A 144 8.29 5.57 -8.49
N LEU A 145 7.22 6.27 -8.85
CA LEU A 145 6.96 6.70 -10.22
C LEU A 145 7.39 8.17 -10.39
N PRO A 146 8.36 8.48 -11.27
CA PRO A 146 8.87 9.83 -11.45
C PRO A 146 7.79 10.79 -11.98
N PRO A 147 7.98 12.12 -11.82
CA PRO A 147 7.16 13.13 -12.49
C PRO A 147 7.10 12.90 -14.01
N ALA A 148 5.98 13.20 -14.64
CA ALA A 148 5.78 13.06 -16.08
C ALA A 148 6.27 11.70 -16.64
N SER A 149 5.96 10.61 -15.93
CA SER A 149 6.55 9.29 -16.21
C SER A 149 6.19 8.73 -17.59
N GLY A 150 5.13 9.23 -18.24
CA GLY A 150 4.44 8.51 -19.31
C GLY A 150 3.85 7.18 -18.82
N ALA A 151 3.25 6.43 -19.74
CA ALA A 151 2.63 5.14 -19.44
C ALA A 151 3.69 4.08 -19.07
N ARG A 152 3.46 3.35 -17.97
CA ARG A 152 4.31 2.26 -17.48
C ARG A 152 3.47 1.06 -17.04
N ASN A 153 4.03 -0.14 -17.10
CA ASN A 153 3.39 -1.33 -16.56
C ASN A 153 3.46 -1.32 -15.03
N LEU A 154 2.33 -1.60 -14.40
CA LEU A 154 2.18 -1.72 -12.96
C LEU A 154 1.78 -3.16 -12.61
N GLY A 155 2.66 -3.87 -11.89
CA GLY A 155 2.42 -5.24 -11.47
C GLY A 155 1.34 -5.33 -10.40
N VAL A 156 0.36 -6.21 -10.61
CA VAL A 156 -0.77 -6.40 -9.70
C VAL A 156 -1.19 -7.86 -9.56
N TYR A 157 -1.94 -8.16 -8.52
CA TYR A 157 -2.76 -9.37 -8.41
C TYR A 157 -4.23 -9.03 -8.37
N CYS A 158 -5.10 -9.97 -8.78
CA CYS A 158 -6.54 -9.85 -8.60
C CYS A 158 -6.92 -10.17 -7.16
N VAL A 159 -7.79 -9.36 -6.56
CA VAL A 159 -8.36 -9.58 -5.22
C VAL A 159 -9.89 -9.67 -5.26
N GLU A 160 -10.41 -10.07 -6.41
CA GLU A 160 -11.83 -10.29 -6.67
C GLU A 160 -11.98 -11.34 -7.78
N GLN A 161 -12.14 -12.61 -7.41
CA GLN A 161 -12.10 -13.72 -8.36
C GLN A 161 -13.38 -13.83 -9.21
N GLY A 162 -14.54 -13.57 -8.61
CA GLY A 162 -15.86 -13.84 -9.18
C GLY A 162 -16.46 -12.72 -10.04
N ARG A 163 -15.73 -11.61 -10.25
CA ARG A 163 -16.17 -10.52 -11.14
C ARG A 163 -15.25 -10.43 -12.35
N TRP A 164 -15.79 -10.18 -13.54
CA TRP A 164 -15.02 -9.73 -14.69
C TRP A 164 -15.88 -8.79 -15.54
N ASN A 165 -15.79 -7.49 -15.29
CA ASN A 165 -16.63 -6.49 -15.97
C ASN A 165 -15.93 -5.95 -17.23
N ALA A 166 -16.62 -5.93 -18.38
CA ALA A 166 -16.06 -5.41 -19.63
C ALA A 166 -16.10 -3.87 -19.77
N GLY A 167 -16.94 -3.18 -18.99
CA GLY A 167 -17.25 -1.75 -19.20
C GLY A 167 -16.37 -0.75 -18.47
N ARG A 168 -15.81 -1.11 -17.30
CA ARG A 168 -14.98 -0.20 -16.49
C ARG A 168 -13.49 -0.46 -16.74
N LYS A 169 -12.73 0.58 -17.04
CA LYS A 169 -11.26 0.50 -17.27
C LYS A 169 -10.44 1.30 -16.26
N ASP A 170 -11.07 2.23 -15.56
CA ASP A 170 -10.48 3.05 -14.53
C ASP A 170 -10.54 2.35 -13.16
N PHE A 171 -9.61 2.73 -12.31
CA PHE A 171 -9.52 2.28 -10.93
C PHE A 171 -9.73 3.46 -10.01
N GLU A 172 -10.16 3.20 -8.78
CA GLU A 172 -10.16 4.07 -7.61
C GLU A 172 -9.26 3.50 -6.53
N SER A 173 -8.73 4.35 -5.66
CA SER A 173 -8.13 3.93 -4.40
C SER A 173 -9.04 4.35 -3.26
N LYS A 174 -9.11 3.52 -2.22
CA LYS A 174 -9.97 3.75 -1.05
C LYS A 174 -9.16 3.88 0.24
N SER A 175 -7.87 4.24 0.13
CA SER A 175 -6.91 4.21 1.24
C SER A 175 -6.89 2.86 1.98
N THR A 176 -7.24 1.79 1.27
CA THR A 176 -7.25 0.42 1.80
C THR A 176 -5.90 -0.22 1.51
N LEU A 177 -5.21 -0.65 2.56
CA LEU A 177 -4.05 -1.54 2.44
C LEU A 177 -4.47 -2.98 2.77
N ALA A 178 -3.95 -3.93 2.01
CA ALA A 178 -4.09 -5.35 2.28
C ALA A 178 -3.58 -5.72 3.68
N ALA A 179 -4.23 -6.69 4.31
CA ALA A 179 -3.82 -7.23 5.61
C ALA A 179 -2.37 -7.80 5.52
N PRO A 180 -1.60 -7.80 6.63
CA PRO A 180 -0.23 -8.29 6.67
C PRO A 180 -0.07 -9.69 6.09
N ALA A 181 -1.00 -10.61 6.36
CA ALA A 181 -0.95 -11.97 5.81
C ALA A 181 -1.05 -11.98 4.28
N LEU A 182 -1.93 -11.17 3.70
CA LEU A 182 -2.03 -11.00 2.26
C LEU A 182 -0.78 -10.32 1.70
N ARG A 183 -0.29 -9.25 2.32
CA ARG A 183 0.96 -8.57 1.91
C ARG A 183 2.16 -9.51 1.93
N GLN A 184 2.24 -10.41 2.91
CA GLN A 184 3.27 -11.44 2.98
C GLN A 184 3.23 -12.35 1.75
N GLN A 185 2.05 -12.74 1.25
CA GLN A 185 1.94 -13.50 0.00
C GLN A 185 2.46 -12.71 -1.20
N LEU A 186 2.17 -11.41 -1.27
CA LEU A 186 2.66 -10.53 -2.34
C LEU A 186 4.19 -10.46 -2.34
N MET A 187 4.79 -10.28 -1.16
CA MET A 187 6.25 -10.21 -0.97
C MET A 187 6.96 -11.52 -1.36
N GLN A 188 6.29 -12.67 -1.16
CA GLN A 188 6.81 -13.98 -1.55
C GLN A 188 6.64 -14.29 -3.05
N LYS A 189 6.14 -13.34 -3.86
CA LYS A 189 5.81 -13.53 -5.29
C LYS A 189 4.91 -14.75 -5.51
N ALA A 190 3.93 -14.95 -4.62
CA ALA A 190 2.97 -16.02 -4.75
C ALA A 190 2.23 -15.98 -6.10
N ASP A 191 1.72 -17.11 -6.55
CA ASP A 191 0.84 -17.13 -7.71
C ASP A 191 -0.55 -16.53 -7.37
N GLN A 192 -1.36 -16.29 -8.41
CA GLN A 192 -2.68 -15.70 -8.27
C GLN A 192 -3.64 -16.54 -7.41
N SER A 193 -3.49 -17.87 -7.39
CA SER A 193 -4.38 -18.75 -6.62
C SER A 193 -4.14 -18.62 -5.11
N ARG A 194 -2.88 -18.52 -4.68
CA ARG A 194 -2.53 -18.28 -3.28
C ARG A 194 -3.04 -16.93 -2.75
N VAL A 195 -3.07 -15.91 -3.61
CA VAL A 195 -3.69 -14.61 -3.27
C VAL A 195 -5.18 -14.80 -2.99
N TRP A 196 -5.90 -15.54 -3.85
CA TRP A 196 -7.33 -15.82 -3.62
C TRP A 196 -7.58 -16.71 -2.41
N ASP A 197 -6.71 -17.67 -2.14
CA ASP A 197 -6.78 -18.52 -0.95
C ASP A 197 -6.65 -17.70 0.33
N GLU A 198 -5.71 -16.75 0.38
CA GLU A 198 -5.53 -15.88 1.54
C GLU A 198 -6.68 -14.88 1.72
N VAL A 199 -7.23 -14.34 0.61
CA VAL A 199 -8.46 -13.52 0.65
C VAL A 199 -9.62 -14.33 1.22
N SER A 200 -9.82 -15.56 0.73
CA SER A 200 -10.90 -16.45 1.17
C SER A 200 -10.73 -16.87 2.63
N LYS A 201 -9.49 -17.15 3.05
CA LYS A 201 -9.14 -17.48 4.44
C LYS A 201 -9.44 -16.30 5.37
N SER A 202 -9.04 -15.08 4.99
CA SER A 202 -9.33 -13.86 5.74
C SER A 202 -10.84 -13.62 5.87
N ALA A 203 -11.58 -13.79 4.78
CA ALA A 203 -13.03 -13.65 4.75
C ALA A 203 -13.73 -14.66 5.69
N ARG A 204 -13.30 -15.93 5.69
CA ARG A 204 -13.83 -16.95 6.59
C ARG A 204 -13.53 -16.63 8.06
N ALA A 205 -12.30 -16.22 8.35
CA ALA A 205 -11.89 -15.89 9.72
C ALA A 205 -12.67 -14.69 10.28
N ALA A 206 -13.00 -13.72 9.43
CA ALA A 206 -13.82 -12.57 9.78
C ALA A 206 -15.34 -12.81 9.67
N GLN A 207 -15.78 -14.02 9.26
CA GLN A 207 -17.19 -14.32 8.94
C GLN A 207 -17.81 -13.34 7.93
N ALA A 208 -16.98 -12.79 7.05
CA ALA A 208 -17.28 -11.64 6.21
C ALA A 208 -17.20 -11.98 4.71
N GLN A 209 -17.69 -13.15 4.29
CA GLN A 209 -17.57 -13.61 2.89
C GLN A 209 -18.25 -12.66 1.88
N SER A 210 -17.61 -12.46 0.73
CA SER A 210 -18.16 -11.74 -0.43
C SER A 210 -18.61 -12.73 -1.50
N PRO A 211 -19.76 -12.49 -2.19
CA PRO A 211 -20.22 -13.35 -3.29
C PRO A 211 -19.21 -13.50 -4.44
N THR A 212 -18.42 -12.46 -4.71
CA THR A 212 -17.39 -12.47 -5.78
C THR A 212 -15.98 -12.73 -5.23
N GLY A 213 -15.84 -12.97 -3.93
CA GLY A 213 -14.53 -13.02 -3.28
C GLY A 213 -13.79 -11.67 -3.34
N SER A 214 -14.52 -10.55 -3.37
CA SER A 214 -13.95 -9.20 -3.39
C SER A 214 -13.38 -8.82 -2.02
N TYR A 215 -12.06 -8.60 -1.96
CA TYR A 215 -11.39 -8.13 -0.74
C TYR A 215 -11.96 -6.80 -0.23
N GLN A 216 -12.31 -5.88 -1.14
CA GLN A 216 -12.92 -4.62 -0.74
C GLN A 216 -14.30 -4.84 -0.11
N GLU A 217 -15.15 -5.70 -0.67
CA GLU A 217 -16.47 -5.95 -0.07
C GLU A 217 -16.37 -6.60 1.32
N ILE A 218 -15.41 -7.52 1.49
CA ILE A 218 -15.09 -8.11 2.80
C ILE A 218 -14.71 -6.99 3.78
N TYR A 219 -13.85 -6.07 3.37
CA TYR A 219 -13.39 -4.95 4.20
C TYR A 219 -14.49 -3.93 4.53
N GLU A 220 -15.45 -3.76 3.63
CA GLU A 220 -16.56 -2.82 3.79
C GLU A 220 -17.65 -3.32 4.74
N LYS A 221 -17.63 -4.60 5.12
CA LYS A 221 -18.63 -5.19 5.99
C LYS A 221 -18.65 -4.55 7.39
N PRO A 222 -19.84 -4.34 8.00
CA PRO A 222 -19.96 -3.67 9.29
C PRO A 222 -19.11 -4.31 10.40
N GLU A 223 -19.13 -5.64 10.49
CA GLU A 223 -18.38 -6.41 11.49
C GLU A 223 -16.86 -6.20 11.36
N VAL A 224 -16.36 -6.12 10.13
CA VAL A 224 -14.95 -5.83 9.86
C VAL A 224 -14.66 -4.38 10.21
N LYS A 225 -15.43 -3.41 9.71
CA LYS A 225 -15.24 -1.99 10.02
C LYS A 225 -15.29 -1.69 11.51
N GLU A 226 -16.20 -2.29 12.26
CA GLU A 226 -16.30 -2.08 13.70
C GLU A 226 -15.11 -2.68 14.46
N HIS A 227 -14.61 -3.83 14.03
CA HIS A 227 -13.36 -4.38 14.54
C HIS A 227 -12.18 -3.42 14.31
N LEU A 228 -12.03 -2.89 13.09
CA LEU A 228 -10.97 -1.94 12.74
C LEU A 228 -11.04 -0.65 13.56
N LYS A 229 -12.24 -0.07 13.68
CA LYS A 229 -12.47 1.10 14.57
C LYS A 229 -12.15 0.78 16.03
N GLY A 230 -12.39 -0.45 16.48
CA GLY A 230 -11.99 -0.93 17.80
C GLY A 230 -10.47 -0.85 18.01
N VAL A 231 -9.71 -1.36 17.03
CA VAL A 231 -8.24 -1.31 17.03
C VAL A 231 -7.73 0.14 17.01
N GLU A 232 -8.28 0.98 16.12
CA GLU A 232 -7.91 2.40 16.00
C GLU A 232 -8.17 3.19 17.29
N ARG A 233 -9.32 2.96 17.94
CA ARG A 233 -9.63 3.56 19.24
C ARG A 233 -8.64 3.09 20.32
N GLY A 234 -8.33 1.79 20.35
CA GLY A 234 -7.35 1.22 21.28
C GLY A 234 -5.96 1.84 21.14
N ILE A 235 -5.57 2.17 19.91
CA ILE A 235 -4.28 2.78 19.58
C ILE A 235 -4.29 4.31 19.75
N SER A 236 -5.43 4.97 19.97
CA SER A 236 -5.56 6.45 19.92
C SER A 236 -5.02 6.97 18.59
N ALA A 237 -5.88 6.97 17.58
CA ALA A 237 -5.58 7.31 16.18
C ALA A 237 -4.87 8.65 15.94
N ALA A 238 -4.80 9.56 16.92
CA ALA A 238 -4.10 10.82 16.77
C ALA A 238 -2.58 10.64 16.93
N PRO A 239 -1.76 10.94 15.90
CA PRO A 239 -0.32 11.02 16.07
C PRO A 239 0.03 12.05 17.15
N PRO A 240 1.00 11.75 18.05
CA PRO A 240 1.52 12.73 18.99
C PRO A 240 2.03 13.98 18.27
N THR A 241 1.99 15.13 18.95
CA THR A 241 2.54 16.37 18.41
C THR A 241 3.99 16.17 17.95
N GLY A 242 4.28 16.59 16.72
CA GLY A 242 5.61 16.47 16.12
C GLY A 242 5.99 15.06 15.64
N ALA A 243 5.06 14.10 15.65
CA ALA A 243 5.26 12.83 14.95
C ALA A 243 5.17 13.05 13.42
N LEU A 244 6.10 12.45 12.70
CA LEU A 244 6.18 12.47 11.23
C LEU A 244 5.50 11.25 10.59
N GLY A 245 5.24 10.21 11.38
CA GLY A 245 4.65 8.93 10.96
C GLY A 245 4.74 7.90 12.08
N ALA A 246 4.34 6.65 11.80
CA ALA A 246 4.46 5.50 12.70
C ALA A 246 4.65 4.17 11.98
#